data_AF-A0A497NZ56-F1
#
_entry.id   AF-A0A497NZ56-F1
#
_cell.length_a   1.000
_cell.length_b   1.000
_cell.length_c   1.000
_cell.angle_alpha   90.00
_cell.angle_beta   90.00
_cell.angle_gamma   90.00
#
_symmetry.space_group_name_H-M   'P 1'
#
loop_
_entity.id
_entity.type
_entity.pdbx_description
1 polymer ?
#
loop_
_entity_poly.entity_id
_entity_poly.type
_entity_poly.pdbx_seq_one_letter_code
_entity_poly.pdbx_strand_id
1 'polypeptide(L)'
;MPTLLDLVGVDIPKEVQARSMVPLIEGEDDGRDFTVTSFPLKEPGSITRIVTGAQRKVMQYLPITVTSEDWALIYSTGDEPAELYRLPSDPNQERNVIDDHFDVAVDLHRKLLGFLSEANTDPRHIEPRRKISKN
;
A
#
# COMPACT_ATOMS: atom_id res chain seq x y z
N MET A 1 -10.76 -9.02 12.17
CA MET A 1 -11.86 -8.05 11.97
C MET A 1 -12.09 -7.30 13.28
N PRO A 2 -11.31 -6.25 13.56
CA PRO A 2 -11.29 -5.59 14.88
C PRO A 2 -12.61 -4.92 15.24
N THR A 3 -13.27 -4.23 14.29
CA THR A 3 -14.50 -3.48 14.54
C THR A 3 -15.64 -4.35 15.08
N LEU A 4 -15.84 -5.55 14.51
CA LEU A 4 -16.89 -6.45 14.98
C LEU A 4 -16.59 -7.00 16.37
N LEU A 5 -15.33 -7.25 16.71
CA LEU A 5 -14.93 -7.73 18.04
C LEU A 5 -15.16 -6.63 19.08
N ASP A 6 -14.79 -5.40 18.76
CA ASP A 6 -14.99 -4.22 19.60
C ASP A 6 -16.47 -3.97 19.88
N LEU A 7 -17.32 -3.97 18.83
CA LEU A 7 -18.77 -3.80 18.96
C LEU A 7 -19.45 -4.83 19.86
N VAL A 8 -18.90 -6.05 19.97
CA VAL A 8 -19.45 -7.12 20.81
C VAL A 8 -18.69 -7.30 22.13
N GLY A 9 -17.75 -6.41 22.45
CA GLY A 9 -16.98 -6.42 23.70
C GLY A 9 -16.02 -7.60 23.85
N VAL A 10 -15.46 -8.10 22.74
CA VAL A 10 -14.47 -9.19 22.72
C VAL A 10 -13.08 -8.60 22.48
N ASP A 11 -12.10 -9.08 23.24
CA ASP A 11 -10.70 -8.68 23.10
C ASP A 11 -10.18 -8.89 21.67
N ILE A 12 -9.55 -7.85 21.12
CA ILE A 12 -8.95 -7.89 19.79
C ILE A 12 -7.60 -8.62 19.89
N PRO A 13 -7.38 -9.72 19.13
CA PRO A 13 -6.09 -10.42 19.14
C PRO A 13 -4.95 -9.52 18.69
N LYS A 14 -3.79 -9.64 19.34
CA LYS A 14 -2.58 -8.84 19.06
C LYS A 14 -2.06 -9.00 17.63
N GLU A 15 -2.40 -10.09 16.96
CA GLU A 15 -2.03 -10.38 15.57
C GLU A 15 -2.86 -9.57 14.55
N VAL A 16 -3.98 -8.96 14.98
CA VAL A 16 -4.80 -8.12 14.12
C VAL A 16 -4.10 -6.78 13.90
N GLN A 17 -3.66 -6.54 12.67
CA GLN A 17 -2.96 -5.31 12.28
C GLN A 17 -3.92 -4.13 12.01
N ALA A 18 -5.21 -4.40 11.79
CA ALA A 18 -6.22 -3.37 11.55
C ALA A 18 -6.70 -2.77 12.88
N ARG A 19 -7.11 -1.51 12.85
CA ARG A 19 -7.75 -0.82 13.99
C ARG A 19 -9.27 -0.94 13.90
N SER A 20 -9.94 -0.91 15.06
CA SER A 20 -11.39 -0.78 15.10
C SER A 20 -11.82 0.55 14.48
N MET A 21 -12.97 0.55 13.83
CA MET A 21 -13.61 1.77 13.30
C MET A 21 -14.68 2.33 14.23
N VAL A 22 -14.89 1.74 15.42
CA VAL A 22 -15.88 2.24 16.38
C VAL A 22 -15.62 3.72 16.75
N PRO A 23 -14.39 4.14 17.09
CA PRO A 23 -14.11 5.55 17.36
C PRO A 23 -14.47 6.49 16.19
N LEU A 24 -14.23 6.06 14.95
CA LEU A 24 -14.60 6.82 13.75
C LEU A 24 -16.14 6.94 13.60
N ILE A 25 -16.88 5.88 13.92
CA ILE A 25 -18.35 5.87 13.89
C ILE A 25 -18.93 6.81 14.98
N GLU A 26 -18.26 6.88 16.13
CA GLU A 26 -18.65 7.75 17.25
C GLU A 26 -18.18 9.20 17.09
N GLY A 27 -17.36 9.48 16.07
CA GLY A 27 -16.81 10.82 15.80
C GLY A 27 -15.63 11.20 16.70
N GLU A 28 -14.95 10.21 17.26
CA GLU A 28 -13.80 10.37 18.16
C GLU A 28 -12.44 10.18 17.47
N ASP A 29 -12.42 9.80 16.20
CA ASP A 29 -11.20 9.55 15.39
C ASP A 29 -11.43 9.96 13.93
N ASP A 30 -10.36 10.43 13.26
CA ASP A 30 -10.40 10.86 11.85
C ASP A 30 -10.04 9.73 10.86
N GLY A 31 -9.71 8.53 11.36
CA GLY A 31 -9.30 7.39 10.55
C GLY A 31 -7.81 7.39 10.20
N ARG A 32 -7.45 6.67 9.12
CA ARG A 32 -6.05 6.54 8.67
C ARG A 32 -5.79 7.51 7.51
N ASP A 33 -4.68 8.23 7.56
CA ASP A 33 -4.26 9.18 6.51
C ASP A 33 -4.01 8.54 5.14
N PHE A 34 -3.80 7.21 5.09
CA PHE A 34 -3.55 6.47 3.87
C PHE A 34 -3.91 4.99 3.98
N THR A 35 -4.05 4.36 2.81
CA THR A 35 -4.24 2.92 2.64
C THR A 35 -3.16 2.34 1.72
N VAL A 36 -2.90 1.05 1.88
CA VAL A 36 -1.93 0.31 1.06
C VAL A 36 -2.65 -0.90 0.47
N THR A 37 -2.62 -1.01 -0.85
CA THR A 37 -3.09 -2.18 -1.60
C THR A 37 -1.93 -2.83 -2.30
N SER A 38 -1.76 -4.14 -2.16
CA SER A 38 -0.64 -4.85 -2.77
C SER A 38 -1.04 -6.25 -3.24
N PHE A 39 -0.34 -6.71 -4.26
CA PHE A 39 -0.15 -8.14 -4.47
C PHE A 39 0.81 -8.69 -3.40
N PRO A 40 0.84 -10.02 -3.17
CA PRO A 40 1.88 -10.63 -2.35
C PRO A 40 3.27 -10.15 -2.77
N LEU A 41 4.12 -9.80 -1.80
CA LEU A 41 5.45 -9.20 -2.00
C LEU A 41 6.49 -10.23 -2.53
N LYS A 42 6.12 -10.95 -3.58
CA LYS A 42 6.88 -12.02 -4.19
C LYS A 42 8.06 -11.46 -4.98
N GLU A 43 9.19 -12.14 -4.86
CA GLU A 43 10.40 -11.84 -5.62
C GLU A 43 10.28 -12.39 -7.06
N PRO A 44 10.93 -11.72 -8.03
CA PRO A 44 11.16 -12.28 -9.36
C PRO A 44 11.76 -13.69 -9.24
N GLY A 45 11.20 -14.62 -10.01
CA GLY A 45 11.60 -16.02 -9.98
C GLY A 45 10.69 -16.94 -9.15
N SER A 46 9.93 -16.38 -8.21
CA SER A 46 9.01 -17.18 -7.39
C SER A 46 7.77 -17.65 -8.17
N ILE A 47 7.16 -18.74 -7.71
CA ILE A 47 5.92 -19.27 -8.28
C ILE A 47 4.71 -18.62 -7.61
N THR A 48 3.76 -18.16 -8.40
CA THR A 48 2.47 -17.64 -7.96
C THR A 48 1.29 -18.40 -8.57
N ARG A 49 0.14 -18.37 -7.90
CA ARG A 49 -1.13 -18.99 -8.34
C ARG A 49 -2.28 -17.97 -8.39
N ILE A 50 -1.94 -16.68 -8.39
CA ILE A 50 -2.90 -15.57 -8.34
C ILE A 50 -3.76 -15.57 -9.63
N VAL A 51 -4.97 -15.03 -9.52
CA VAL A 51 -6.02 -14.94 -10.57
C VAL A 51 -6.68 -16.29 -10.89
N THR A 52 -5.94 -17.28 -11.40
CA THR A 52 -6.55 -18.50 -11.99
C THR A 52 -6.15 -19.80 -11.32
N GLY A 53 -5.38 -19.78 -10.23
CA GLY A 53 -4.86 -21.00 -9.57
C GLY A 53 -3.72 -21.71 -10.32
N ALA A 54 -3.49 -21.34 -11.58
CA ALA A 54 -2.41 -21.84 -12.41
C ALA A 54 -1.05 -21.34 -11.93
N GLN A 55 -0.04 -22.20 -11.95
CA GLN A 55 1.32 -21.82 -11.58
C GLN A 55 1.91 -20.90 -12.66
N ARG A 56 2.31 -19.70 -12.24
CA ARG A 56 3.01 -18.71 -13.07
C ARG A 56 4.28 -18.28 -12.36
N LYS A 57 5.32 -17.98 -13.11
CA LYS A 57 6.55 -17.38 -12.57
C LYS A 57 6.35 -15.87 -12.48
N VAL A 58 6.69 -15.28 -11.34
CA VAL A 58 6.76 -13.83 -11.18
C VAL A 58 7.97 -13.34 -11.95
N MET A 59 7.77 -12.51 -12.97
CA MET A 59 8.84 -12.03 -13.85
C MET A 59 9.48 -10.74 -13.35
N GLN A 60 8.66 -9.85 -12.78
CA GLN A 60 9.06 -8.59 -12.18
C GLN A 60 8.30 -8.41 -10.86
N TYR A 61 8.73 -7.45 -10.04
CA TYR A 61 8.01 -7.14 -8.82
C TYR A 61 6.59 -6.63 -9.14
N LEU A 62 5.63 -7.01 -8.32
CA LEU A 62 4.24 -6.59 -8.51
C LEU A 62 4.02 -5.23 -7.82
N PRO A 63 3.17 -4.38 -8.42
CA PRO A 63 2.96 -3.03 -7.93
C PRO A 63 2.25 -3.01 -6.57
N ILE A 64 2.52 -1.95 -5.83
CA ILE A 64 1.85 -1.53 -4.61
C ILE A 64 1.21 -0.17 -4.89
N THR A 65 -0.03 -0.01 -4.48
CA THR A 65 -0.73 1.28 -4.52
C THR A 65 -0.79 1.86 -3.12
N VAL A 66 -0.32 3.09 -2.96
CA VAL A 66 -0.48 3.90 -1.75
C VAL A 66 -1.51 4.99 -2.06
N THR A 67 -2.63 4.97 -1.34
CA THR A 67 -3.72 5.92 -1.56
C THR A 67 -3.89 6.77 -0.32
N SER A 68 -3.73 8.08 -0.46
CA SER A 68 -4.10 9.08 0.53
C SER A 68 -5.42 9.75 0.12
N GLU A 69 -5.89 10.73 0.89
CA GLU A 69 -7.07 11.54 0.56
C GLU A 69 -7.04 12.06 -0.88
N ASP A 70 -5.85 12.47 -1.31
CA ASP A 70 -5.67 13.38 -2.43
C ASP A 70 -4.86 12.78 -3.58
N TRP A 71 -4.16 11.69 -3.31
CA TRP A 71 -3.13 11.14 -4.19
C TRP A 71 -3.17 9.62 -4.20
N ALA A 72 -2.96 9.04 -5.37
CA ALA A 72 -2.61 7.64 -5.54
C ALA A 72 -1.22 7.50 -6.15
N LEU A 73 -0.32 6.85 -5.42
CA LEU A 73 1.00 6.44 -5.90
C LEU A 73 0.94 4.96 -6.31
N ILE A 74 1.23 4.67 -7.58
CA ILE A 74 1.48 3.31 -8.05
C ILE A 74 2.99 3.12 -8.12
N TYR A 75 3.49 2.18 -7.33
CA TYR A 75 4.91 1.96 -7.14
C TYR A 75 5.25 0.49 -7.35
N SER A 76 6.26 0.23 -8.18
CA SER A 76 6.94 -1.05 -8.27
C SER A 76 8.41 -0.83 -7.93
N THR A 77 9.07 -1.85 -7.40
CA THR A 77 10.51 -1.79 -7.10
C THR A 77 11.32 -2.22 -8.33
N GLY A 78 12.56 -1.74 -8.41
CA GLY A 78 13.45 -1.97 -9.54
C GLY A 78 13.57 -0.71 -10.39
N ASP A 79 13.87 -0.90 -11.68
CA ASP A 79 13.99 0.19 -12.66
C ASP A 79 12.62 0.60 -13.25
N GLU A 80 11.51 0.16 -12.64
CA GLU A 80 10.17 0.55 -13.09
C GLU A 80 9.84 1.95 -12.55
N PRO A 81 9.47 2.90 -13.43
CA PRO A 81 9.08 4.23 -13.01
C PRO A 81 7.77 4.16 -12.22
N ALA A 82 7.69 4.90 -11.12
CA ALA A 82 6.45 5.07 -10.39
C ALA A 82 5.48 6.01 -11.14
N GLU A 83 4.21 5.94 -10.78
CA GLU A 83 3.16 6.81 -11.31
C GLU A 83 2.43 7.49 -10.15
N LEU A 84 2.08 8.76 -10.32
CA LEU A 84 1.37 9.53 -9.32
C LEU A 84 0.16 10.22 -9.94
N TYR A 85 -1.00 10.08 -9.28
CA TYR A 85 -2.28 10.59 -9.75
C TYR A 85 -2.95 11.47 -8.68
N ARG A 86 -3.56 12.58 -9.12
CA ARG A 86 -4.28 13.53 -8.25
C ARG A 86 -5.77 13.21 -8.24
N LEU A 87 -6.25 12.51 -7.21
CA LEU A 87 -7.60 11.93 -7.17
C LEU A 87 -8.75 12.95 -7.28
N PRO A 88 -8.70 14.14 -6.64
CA PRO A 88 -9.81 15.10 -6.72
C PRO A 88 -10.07 15.63 -8.14
N SER A 89 -9.02 15.77 -8.95
CA SER A 89 -9.11 16.29 -10.32
C SER A 89 -9.05 15.20 -11.40
N ASP A 90 -8.55 14.02 -11.05
CA ASP A 90 -8.34 12.88 -11.94
C ASP A 90 -8.76 11.57 -11.24
N PRO A 91 -10.07 11.38 -10.97
CA PRO A 91 -10.57 10.19 -10.28
C PRO A 91 -10.38 8.90 -11.08
N ASN A 92 -10.23 9.00 -12.40
CA ASN A 92 -9.98 7.86 -13.29
C ASN A 92 -8.49 7.51 -13.41
N GLN A 93 -7.59 8.32 -12.84
CA GLN A 93 -6.14 8.09 -12.86
C GLN A 93 -5.60 8.02 -14.30
N GLU A 94 -6.00 8.97 -15.15
CA GLU A 94 -5.63 9.02 -16.56
C GLU A 94 -4.36 9.86 -16.81
N ARG A 95 -4.00 10.76 -15.90
CA ARG A 95 -2.86 11.68 -16.04
C ARG A 95 -1.83 11.46 -14.95
N ASN A 96 -0.74 10.78 -15.31
CA ASN A 96 0.44 10.68 -14.46
C ASN A 96 1.11 12.06 -14.32
N VAL A 97 1.24 12.55 -13.09
CA VAL A 97 1.82 13.86 -12.74
C VAL A 97 3.08 13.73 -11.87
N ILE A 98 3.72 12.56 -11.87
CA ILE A 98 4.88 12.30 -10.99
C ILE A 98 6.08 13.22 -11.26
N ASP A 99 6.28 13.66 -12.50
CA ASP A 99 7.43 14.50 -12.85
C ASP A 99 7.36 15.88 -12.17
N ASP A 100 6.14 16.42 -12.07
CA ASP A 100 5.82 17.73 -11.49
C ASP A 100 5.69 17.67 -9.96
N HIS A 101 5.37 16.50 -9.40
CA HIS A 101 5.06 16.31 -7.97
C HIS A 101 5.84 15.15 -7.33
N PHE A 102 7.11 14.99 -7.70
CA PHE A 102 7.93 13.87 -7.24
C PHE A 102 8.18 13.88 -5.72
N ASP A 103 8.18 15.06 -5.10
CA ASP A 103 8.23 15.24 -3.65
C ASP A 103 7.07 14.52 -2.94
N VAL A 104 5.85 14.65 -3.47
CA VAL A 104 4.67 13.94 -2.96
C VAL A 104 4.84 12.42 -3.11
N ALA A 105 5.37 11.95 -4.24
CA ALA A 105 5.64 10.53 -4.46
C ALA A 105 6.67 9.99 -3.43
N VAL A 106 7.73 10.76 -3.14
CA VAL A 106 8.74 10.40 -2.13
C VAL A 106 8.13 10.34 -0.74
N ASP A 107 7.23 11.26 -0.39
CA ASP A 107 6.56 11.28 0.91
C ASP A 107 5.61 10.09 1.09
N LEU A 108 4.80 9.77 0.09
CA LEU A 108 3.95 8.57 0.10
C LEU A 108 4.77 7.28 0.14
N HIS A 109 5.89 7.24 -0.59
CA HIS A 109 6.83 6.12 -0.56
C HIS A 109 7.45 5.95 0.83
N ARG A 110 7.79 7.05 1.53
CA ARG A 110 8.25 7.00 2.92
C ARG A 110 7.18 6.43 3.86
N LYS A 111 5.92 6.86 3.70
CA LYS A 111 4.77 6.31 4.45
C LYS A 111 4.61 4.80 4.21
N LEU A 112 4.78 4.33 2.97
CA LEU A 112 4.77 2.91 2.64
C LEU A 112 5.85 2.13 3.38
N LEU A 113 7.10 2.61 3.38
CA LEU A 113 8.20 1.93 4.09
C LEU A 113 7.98 1.87 5.61
N GLY A 114 7.43 2.95 6.19
CA GLY A 114 6.99 2.97 7.59
C GLY A 114 5.93 1.90 7.86
N PHE A 115 4.88 1.87 7.04
CA PHE A 115 3.79 0.88 7.15
C PHE A 115 4.29 -0.56 7.05
N LEU A 116 5.16 -0.88 6.08
CA LEU A 116 5.72 -2.23 5.95
C LEU A 116 6.54 -2.64 7.18
N SER A 117 7.29 -1.69 7.75
CA SER A 117 8.09 -1.92 8.96
C SER A 117 7.20 -2.17 10.18
N GLU A 118 6.18 -1.35 10.39
CA GLU A 118 5.17 -1.50 11.46
C GLU A 118 4.39 -2.81 11.33
N ALA A 119 4.14 -3.26 10.09
CA ALA A 119 3.49 -4.53 9.80
C ALA A 119 4.38 -5.76 10.07
N ASN A 120 5.60 -5.58 10.60
CA ASN A 120 6.59 -6.63 10.79
C ASN A 120 6.90 -7.41 9.50
N THR A 121 6.91 -6.70 8.36
CA THR A 121 7.24 -7.31 7.07
C THR A 121 8.70 -7.77 7.08
N ASP A 122 8.96 -8.98 6.56
CA ASP A 122 10.32 -9.52 6.45
C ASP A 122 11.24 -8.52 5.70
N PRO A 123 12.42 -8.17 6.25
CA PRO A 123 13.33 -7.21 5.63
C PRO A 123 13.67 -7.53 4.16
N ARG A 124 13.68 -8.81 3.76
CA ARG A 124 13.91 -9.23 2.36
C ARG A 124 12.90 -8.63 1.39
N HIS A 125 11.69 -8.33 1.85
CA HIS A 125 10.67 -7.65 1.06
C HIS A 125 10.74 -6.12 1.14
N ILE A 126 11.43 -5.56 2.14
CA ILE A 126 11.57 -4.11 2.30
C ILE A 126 12.82 -3.60 1.55
N GLU A 127 13.93 -4.32 1.61
CA GLU A 127 15.22 -3.88 1.04
C GLU A 127 15.16 -3.49 -0.45
N PRO A 128 14.50 -4.27 -1.34
CA PRO A 128 14.37 -3.87 -2.75
C PRO A 128 13.63 -2.53 -2.91
N ARG A 129 12.73 -2.22 -1.97
CA ARG A 129 11.81 -1.08 -2.04
C ARG A 129 12.38 0.20 -1.45
N ARG A 130 13.67 0.28 -1.12
CA ARG A 130 14.24 1.49 -0.49
C ARG A 130 14.36 2.68 -1.44
N LYS A 131 14.15 2.48 -2.74
CA LYS A 131 14.28 3.51 -3.76
C LYS A 131 13.01 3.63 -4.57
N ILE A 132 12.72 4.87 -4.95
CA ILE A 132 11.68 5.25 -5.90
C ILE A 132 12.32 6.05 -7.01
N SER A 133 11.88 5.82 -8.24
CA SER A 133 12.35 6.50 -9.45
C SER A 133 11.15 7.05 -10.22
N LYS A 134 11.37 8.15 -10.94
CA LYS A 134 10.50 8.65 -12.01
C LYS A 134 11.20 8.46 -13.36
N ASN A 135 10.47 8.68 -14.45
CA ASN A 135 11.02 8.63 -15.81
C ASN A 135 12.05 9.74 -16.09
#